data_AF-Q383L5-F1
#
_entry.id   AF-Q383L5-F1
#
_cell.length_a   1.000
_cell.length_b   1.000
_cell.length_c   1.000
_cell.angle_alpha   90.00
_cell.angle_beta   90.00
_cell.angle_gamma   90.00
#
_symmetry.space_group_name_H-M   'P 1'
#
loop_
_entity.id
_entity.type
_entity.pdbx_description
1 polymer ?
#
loop_
_entity_poly.entity_id
_entity_poly.type
_entity_poly.pdbx_seq_one_letter_code
_entity_poly.pdbx_strand_id
1 'polypeptide(L)'
;MFLISWNVAGWGSTARLIRSDFGTIAEFLRHTQADIVCLQEVKGSWQKLKDEPYAMGAGDGRPVSVEGWESFWSFSGRGQRGFNGVATFARKGLTWWCDSRPFIEADDKEGNSSPDASDKKTSTVEELHDEGRVLVTGHSAFVLVNTYVVNGRNSQRMAFKMRFLSCLKSLLARLKKENGKPVILVGDLNITFRAEDSHWSQRRLGFPSFMRLVHLARSLSNDEWKQSYPYIGQDTVCHLEGYIAEQTLQFLVDESDDPHPNDGRCARVDNLFSGLTKECKTTVTIDGNHLLQELVQKGRELKYHQNKGSGARVTLSELCEAGVTSVFASTLLRMQQTNHNRDIFVLVQYCGLPSHDEAGVEFMKELLVDLNLRDTMLVGLTPEALNDVCPCPYTCWDQSKNKRVVNEGNRIDYILIDASLAPKLAPCRDTENNVVRTLSEGIGHAGEDNGKKVVVDGCENTSSPFFSEFDGASHLLGVQRTAGHGAYPAAAMDGTGLPPLKKEARDLQFRGLPSTGLFVTPPQYSDHCGVCAYFPDLLLEPRPAKVKEIHPCLYRLPASLESFFQKRPRSE
;
A
#
# COMPACT_ATOMS: atom_id res chain seq x y z
N MET A 1 -0.41 -24.15 4.81
CA MET A 1 0.06 -23.23 3.73
C MET A 1 0.50 -21.90 4.31
N PHE A 2 1.62 -21.35 3.82
CA PHE A 2 2.07 -19.99 4.13
C PHE A 2 2.27 -19.15 2.85
N LEU A 3 1.62 -17.98 2.80
CA LEU A 3 1.60 -17.07 1.64
C LEU A 3 2.22 -15.72 2.00
N ILE A 4 3.13 -15.23 1.16
CA ILE A 4 3.73 -13.89 1.28
C ILE A 4 3.38 -13.08 0.02
N SER A 5 3.03 -11.80 0.20
CA SER A 5 2.96 -10.82 -0.87
C SER A 5 3.88 -9.65 -0.57
N TRP A 6 4.66 -9.20 -1.55
CA TRP A 6 5.68 -8.17 -1.34
C TRP A 6 5.96 -7.37 -2.62
N ASN A 7 5.63 -6.08 -2.62
CA ASN A 7 6.15 -5.18 -3.63
C ASN A 7 7.66 -5.00 -3.40
N VAL A 8 8.48 -5.36 -4.40
CA VAL A 8 9.94 -5.31 -4.27
C VAL A 8 10.57 -4.08 -4.92
N ALA A 9 9.76 -3.26 -5.60
CA ALA A 9 10.20 -2.05 -6.32
C ALA A 9 11.38 -2.26 -7.30
N GLY A 10 11.65 -3.51 -7.71
CA GLY A 10 12.75 -3.91 -8.59
C GLY A 10 13.41 -5.22 -8.17
N TRP A 11 12.85 -6.35 -8.62
CA TRP A 11 13.30 -7.68 -8.18
C TRP A 11 14.77 -7.98 -8.51
N GLY A 12 15.27 -7.57 -9.68
CA GLY A 12 16.66 -7.88 -10.07
C GLY A 12 17.69 -7.27 -9.10
N SER A 13 17.46 -6.05 -8.62
CA SER A 13 18.30 -5.42 -7.59
C SER A 13 18.17 -6.11 -6.24
N THR A 14 16.95 -6.43 -5.82
CA THR A 14 16.66 -7.13 -4.56
C THR A 14 17.28 -8.53 -4.56
N ALA A 15 17.14 -9.29 -5.65
CA ALA A 15 17.74 -10.61 -5.84
C ALA A 15 19.27 -10.59 -5.75
N ARG A 16 19.93 -9.54 -6.28
CA ARG A 16 21.39 -9.37 -6.13
C ARG A 16 21.80 -9.20 -4.67
N LEU A 17 21.07 -8.39 -3.90
CA LEU A 17 21.32 -8.18 -2.48
C LEU A 17 21.06 -9.46 -1.68
N ILE A 18 19.93 -10.13 -1.94
CA ILE A 18 19.58 -11.42 -1.33
C ILE A 18 20.71 -12.44 -1.53
N ARG A 19 21.27 -12.56 -2.74
CA ARG A 19 22.41 -13.48 -2.97
C ARG A 19 23.67 -13.06 -2.23
N SER A 20 23.92 -11.76 -2.09
CA SER A 20 25.05 -11.28 -1.28
C SER A 20 24.88 -11.63 0.21
N ASP A 21 23.64 -11.67 0.70
CA ASP A 21 23.34 -11.88 2.11
C ASP A 21 23.19 -13.37 2.49
N PHE A 22 22.57 -14.17 1.61
CA PHE A 22 22.18 -15.58 1.84
C PHE A 22 22.85 -16.58 0.88
N GLY A 23 23.66 -16.12 -0.08
CA GLY A 23 24.27 -16.96 -1.11
C GLY A 23 23.36 -17.25 -2.30
N THR A 24 22.12 -17.67 -2.05
CA THR A 24 21.14 -18.03 -3.11
C THR A 24 19.73 -17.52 -2.80
N ILE A 25 18.91 -17.36 -3.83
CA ILE A 25 17.48 -17.08 -3.70
C ILE A 25 16.77 -18.28 -3.07
N ALA A 26 17.17 -19.51 -3.43
CA ALA A 26 16.62 -20.73 -2.84
C ALA A 26 16.78 -20.75 -1.32
N GLU A 27 17.97 -20.35 -0.82
CA GLU A 27 18.24 -20.29 0.61
C GLU A 27 17.43 -19.20 1.30
N PHE A 28 17.27 -18.02 0.70
CA PHE A 28 16.37 -16.99 1.20
C PHE A 28 14.92 -17.47 1.28
N LEU A 29 14.38 -18.07 0.21
CA LEU A 29 13.03 -18.61 0.19
C LEU A 29 12.83 -19.78 1.17
N ARG A 30 13.90 -20.50 1.54
CA ARG A 30 13.85 -21.51 2.59
C ARG A 30 13.64 -20.87 3.97
N HIS A 31 14.31 -19.75 4.26
CA HIS A 31 14.18 -19.02 5.52
C HIS A 31 12.79 -18.40 5.72
N THR A 32 12.11 -17.99 4.65
CA THR A 32 10.74 -17.47 4.76
C THR A 32 9.72 -18.54 5.19
N GLN A 33 10.03 -19.82 5.02
CA GLN A 33 9.11 -20.95 5.21
C GLN A 33 7.85 -20.90 4.32
N ALA A 34 7.78 -19.98 3.36
CA ALA A 34 6.61 -19.80 2.51
C ALA A 34 6.40 -20.99 1.57
N ASP A 35 5.15 -21.20 1.17
CA ASP A 35 4.78 -22.11 0.09
C ASP A 35 4.59 -21.35 -1.22
N ILE A 36 4.15 -20.09 -1.13
CA ILE A 36 3.92 -19.19 -2.25
C ILE A 36 4.40 -17.78 -1.86
N VAL A 37 5.17 -17.13 -2.75
CA VAL A 37 5.63 -15.75 -2.62
C VAL A 37 5.24 -14.97 -3.87
N CYS A 38 4.42 -13.95 -3.69
CA CYS A 38 3.95 -13.04 -4.74
C CYS A 38 4.75 -11.74 -4.68
N LEU A 39 5.36 -11.38 -5.79
CA LEU A 39 6.15 -10.18 -5.96
C LEU A 39 5.45 -9.21 -6.89
N GLN A 40 5.47 -7.93 -6.54
CA GLN A 40 4.99 -6.83 -7.37
C GLN A 40 6.14 -5.89 -7.76
N GLU A 41 5.93 -5.14 -8.84
CA GLU A 41 6.89 -4.18 -9.39
C GLU A 41 8.28 -4.78 -9.68
N VAL A 42 8.30 -5.96 -10.31
CA VAL A 42 9.55 -6.71 -10.54
C VAL A 42 10.50 -6.05 -11.55
N LYS A 43 10.02 -5.09 -12.36
CA LYS A 43 10.80 -4.27 -13.32
C LYS A 43 11.63 -5.11 -14.30
N GLY A 44 10.95 -6.01 -15.00
CA GLY A 44 11.56 -6.99 -15.90
C GLY A 44 11.05 -6.95 -17.34
N SER A 45 11.52 -7.89 -18.15
CA SER A 45 10.95 -8.17 -19.47
C SER A 45 11.22 -9.63 -19.87
N TRP A 46 10.39 -10.19 -20.75
CA TRP A 46 10.56 -11.55 -21.27
C TRP A 46 11.94 -11.78 -21.91
N GLN A 47 12.45 -10.81 -22.66
CA GLN A 47 13.78 -10.88 -23.28
C GLN A 47 14.88 -10.97 -22.21
N LYS A 48 14.83 -10.12 -21.18
CA LYS A 48 15.82 -10.13 -20.10
C LYS A 48 15.74 -11.41 -19.28
N LEU A 49 14.53 -11.93 -19.01
CA LEU A 49 14.34 -13.22 -18.33
C LEU A 49 14.93 -14.39 -19.12
N LYS A 50 14.82 -14.35 -20.46
CA LYS A 50 15.39 -15.36 -21.35
C LYS A 50 16.92 -15.28 -21.42
N ASP A 51 17.47 -14.09 -21.59
CA ASP A 51 18.91 -13.88 -21.84
C ASP A 51 19.74 -13.93 -20.54
N GLU A 52 19.16 -13.45 -19.44
CA GLU A 52 19.82 -13.25 -18.16
C GLU A 52 18.95 -13.69 -16.97
N PRO A 53 18.53 -14.97 -16.90
CA PRO A 53 17.64 -15.45 -15.83
C PRO A 53 18.23 -15.28 -14.42
N TYR A 54 19.55 -15.39 -14.29
CA TYR A 54 20.26 -15.11 -13.04
C TYR A 54 20.10 -13.63 -12.62
N ALA A 55 20.29 -12.68 -13.54
CA ALA A 55 20.12 -11.26 -13.25
C ALA A 55 18.66 -10.89 -12.95
N MET A 56 17.71 -11.59 -13.57
CA MET A 56 16.27 -11.46 -13.27
C MET A 56 15.83 -12.12 -11.97
N GLY A 57 16.72 -12.82 -11.26
CA GLY A 57 16.35 -13.53 -10.03
C GLY A 57 15.44 -14.73 -10.26
N ALA A 58 15.40 -15.30 -11.47
CA ALA A 58 14.62 -16.49 -11.79
C ALA A 58 15.39 -17.81 -11.53
N GLY A 59 16.67 -17.71 -11.16
CA GLY A 59 17.56 -18.85 -10.96
C GLY A 59 18.85 -18.48 -10.23
N ASP A 60 19.47 -19.44 -9.56
CA ASP A 60 20.69 -19.25 -8.75
C ASP A 60 22.00 -19.62 -9.46
N GLY A 61 21.94 -19.84 -10.78
CA GLY A 61 23.11 -20.06 -11.63
C GLY A 61 22.68 -20.29 -13.08
N ARG A 62 23.66 -20.43 -13.98
CA ARG A 62 23.39 -20.82 -15.37
C ARG A 62 23.63 -22.33 -15.54
N PRO A 63 22.66 -23.11 -16.04
CA PRO A 63 21.21 -22.86 -16.15
C PRO A 63 20.46 -23.58 -15.02
N VAL A 64 20.14 -22.88 -13.94
CA VAL A 64 19.45 -23.48 -12.77
C VAL A 64 18.31 -22.56 -12.35
N SER A 65 17.07 -23.05 -12.38
CA SER A 65 15.92 -22.38 -11.74
C SER A 65 16.14 -22.38 -10.23
N VAL A 66 15.43 -21.53 -9.48
CA VAL A 66 15.51 -21.58 -8.01
C VAL A 66 15.11 -22.99 -7.52
N GLU A 67 16.01 -23.66 -6.79
CA GLU A 67 15.84 -25.07 -6.42
C GLU A 67 14.58 -25.26 -5.57
N GLY A 68 13.73 -26.23 -5.95
CA GLY A 68 12.47 -26.52 -5.25
C GLY A 68 11.30 -25.58 -5.60
N TRP A 69 11.49 -24.58 -6.47
CA TRP A 69 10.48 -23.58 -6.81
C TRP A 69 10.17 -23.55 -8.32
N GLU A 70 8.91 -23.24 -8.65
CA GLU A 70 8.48 -22.79 -9.97
C GLU A 70 8.18 -21.28 -9.90
N SER A 71 8.55 -20.52 -10.93
CA SER A 71 8.27 -19.08 -10.99
C SER A 71 7.45 -18.71 -12.23
N PHE A 72 6.45 -17.87 -12.01
CA PHE A 72 5.48 -17.41 -12.99
C PHE A 72 5.59 -15.90 -13.12
N TRP A 73 5.49 -15.36 -14.34
CA TRP A 73 5.80 -13.96 -14.62
C TRP A 73 4.76 -13.31 -15.51
N SER A 74 4.45 -12.04 -15.23
CA SER A 74 3.76 -11.13 -16.13
C SER A 74 4.59 -9.85 -16.23
N PHE A 75 4.89 -9.41 -17.45
CA PHE A 75 5.73 -8.24 -17.72
C PHE A 75 5.01 -7.27 -18.63
N SER A 76 5.34 -5.99 -18.48
CA SER A 76 4.94 -4.94 -19.40
C SER A 76 5.35 -5.24 -20.85
N GLY A 77 4.49 -4.86 -21.80
CA GLY A 77 4.76 -4.82 -23.23
C GLY A 77 5.76 -3.74 -23.63
N ARG A 78 5.87 -3.46 -24.93
CA ARG A 78 6.93 -2.60 -25.50
C ARG A 78 6.89 -1.15 -24.97
N GLY A 79 5.69 -0.59 -24.74
CA GLY A 79 5.52 0.81 -24.35
C GLY A 79 5.95 1.13 -22.92
N GLN A 80 6.03 0.12 -22.04
CA GLN A 80 6.40 0.27 -20.63
C GLN A 80 7.51 -0.72 -20.26
N ARG A 81 8.32 -1.16 -21.23
CA ARG A 81 9.29 -2.26 -21.07
C ARG A 81 10.25 -1.97 -19.91
N GLY A 82 10.32 -2.91 -18.96
CA GLY A 82 11.21 -2.79 -17.79
C GLY A 82 10.57 -2.06 -16.61
N PHE A 83 9.33 -1.60 -16.74
CA PHE A 83 8.53 -1.05 -15.66
C PHE A 83 7.47 -2.07 -15.20
N ASN A 84 6.86 -1.83 -14.03
CA ASN A 84 5.79 -2.67 -13.47
C ASN A 84 6.18 -4.16 -13.37
N GLY A 85 5.26 -5.05 -13.77
CA GLY A 85 5.44 -6.50 -13.75
C GLY A 85 5.14 -7.13 -12.39
N VAL A 86 4.66 -8.37 -12.41
CA VAL A 86 4.43 -9.19 -11.22
C VAL A 86 5.03 -10.59 -11.41
N ALA A 87 5.41 -11.24 -10.32
CA ALA A 87 5.91 -12.61 -10.34
C ALA A 87 5.38 -13.42 -9.17
N THR A 88 5.10 -14.71 -9.38
CA THR A 88 4.71 -15.63 -8.31
C THR A 88 5.69 -16.78 -8.27
N PHE A 89 6.36 -16.96 -7.13
CA PHE A 89 7.14 -18.15 -6.81
C PHE A 89 6.25 -19.11 -6.02
N ALA A 90 6.14 -20.36 -6.44
CA ALA A 90 5.43 -21.39 -5.70
C ALA A 90 6.33 -22.63 -5.55
N ARG A 91 6.23 -23.35 -4.44
CA ARG A 91 6.92 -24.65 -4.31
C ARG A 91 6.53 -25.53 -5.50
N LYS A 92 7.53 -26.20 -6.06
CA LYS A 92 7.41 -26.96 -7.31
C LYS A 92 6.25 -27.95 -7.23
N GLY A 93 5.35 -27.89 -8.20
CA GLY A 93 4.21 -28.80 -8.30
C GLY A 93 2.94 -28.33 -7.60
N LEU A 94 2.91 -27.18 -6.91
CA LEU A 94 1.69 -26.67 -6.27
C LEU A 94 0.76 -25.88 -7.20
N THR A 95 1.28 -25.32 -8.30
CA THR A 95 0.48 -24.55 -9.27
C THR A 95 -0.07 -25.46 -10.35
N TRP A 96 -1.38 -25.58 -10.46
CA TRP A 96 -2.07 -26.45 -11.43
C TRP A 96 -2.21 -25.78 -12.80
N TRP A 97 -2.50 -24.49 -12.84
CA TRP A 97 -2.59 -23.69 -14.05
C TRP A 97 -2.16 -22.24 -13.80
N CYS A 98 -1.78 -21.49 -14.85
CA CYS A 98 -1.46 -20.07 -14.73
C CYS A 98 -1.97 -19.25 -15.92
N ASP A 99 -2.14 -17.96 -15.71
CA ASP A 99 -2.52 -16.98 -16.73
C ASP A 99 -1.89 -15.61 -16.46
N SER A 100 -1.13 -15.08 -17.43
CA SER A 100 -0.52 -13.75 -17.39
C SER A 100 -1.38 -12.66 -18.03
N ARG A 101 -2.47 -13.03 -18.73
CA ARG A 101 -3.36 -12.11 -19.47
C ARG A 101 -4.83 -12.44 -19.20
N PRO A 102 -5.29 -12.31 -17.94
CA PRO A 102 -6.54 -12.95 -17.53
C PRO A 102 -7.81 -12.16 -17.85
N PHE A 103 -7.73 -10.84 -18.08
CA PHE A 103 -8.92 -10.04 -18.47
C PHE A 103 -9.51 -10.48 -19.81
N ILE A 104 -10.84 -10.45 -19.89
CA ILE A 104 -11.62 -10.63 -21.12
C ILE A 104 -12.42 -9.36 -21.42
N GLU A 105 -12.84 -9.14 -22.66
CA GLU A 105 -13.62 -7.95 -23.05
C GLU A 105 -14.89 -7.76 -22.20
N ALA A 106 -15.53 -8.85 -21.74
CA ALA A 106 -16.70 -8.78 -20.87
C ALA A 106 -16.41 -8.28 -19.44
N ASP A 107 -15.14 -8.28 -19.02
CA ASP A 107 -14.72 -7.70 -17.73
C ASP A 107 -14.75 -6.17 -17.78
N ASP A 108 -14.54 -5.60 -18.99
CA ASP A 108 -14.48 -4.16 -19.24
C ASP A 108 -15.86 -3.59 -19.59
N LYS A 109 -16.67 -3.41 -18.54
CA LYS A 109 -18.03 -2.86 -18.68
C LYS A 109 -18.03 -1.38 -19.11
N GLU A 110 -16.93 -0.67 -18.89
CA GLU A 110 -16.79 0.78 -19.12
C GLU A 110 -16.14 1.12 -20.47
N GLY A 111 -15.44 0.16 -21.10
CA GLY A 111 -14.73 0.33 -22.37
C GLY A 111 -15.59 0.74 -23.57
N ASN A 112 -16.91 0.66 -23.45
CA ASN A 112 -17.87 1.04 -24.49
C ASN A 112 -18.65 2.33 -24.20
N SER A 113 -18.36 3.05 -23.10
CA SER A 113 -19.20 4.16 -22.62
C SER A 113 -18.62 5.58 -22.76
N SER A 114 -17.48 5.79 -23.43
CA SER A 114 -16.96 7.15 -23.62
C SER A 114 -17.64 7.85 -24.83
N PRO A 115 -18.41 8.93 -24.65
CA PRO A 115 -19.12 9.61 -25.74
C PRO A 115 -18.22 10.48 -26.64
N ASP A 116 -16.94 10.66 -26.28
CA ASP A 116 -16.05 11.69 -26.85
C ASP A 116 -14.95 11.09 -27.76
N ALA A 117 -15.28 10.02 -28.49
CA ALA A 117 -14.33 9.20 -29.27
C ALA A 117 -13.96 9.78 -30.65
N SER A 118 -13.59 11.06 -30.73
CA SER A 118 -12.95 11.61 -31.96
C SER A 118 -11.50 11.16 -32.14
N ASP A 119 -10.84 10.68 -31.08
CA ASP A 119 -9.54 9.98 -31.16
C ASP A 119 -9.72 8.47 -31.03
N LYS A 120 -9.67 7.76 -32.16
CA LYS A 120 -9.81 6.31 -32.30
C LYS A 120 -8.64 5.53 -31.68
N LYS A 121 -8.54 5.52 -30.36
CA LYS A 121 -7.89 4.43 -29.62
C LYS A 121 -8.93 3.84 -28.68
N THR A 122 -9.70 2.88 -29.19
CA THR A 122 -10.60 2.04 -28.38
C THR A 122 -9.81 1.54 -27.18
N SER A 123 -10.22 1.94 -25.97
CA SER A 123 -9.67 1.41 -24.73
C SER A 123 -10.01 -0.07 -24.68
N THR A 124 -9.01 -0.93 -24.86
CA THR A 124 -9.17 -2.39 -25.02
C THR A 124 -8.61 -3.11 -23.79
N VAL A 125 -9.03 -4.33 -23.49
CA VAL A 125 -8.40 -5.08 -22.38
C VAL A 125 -6.91 -5.36 -22.63
N GLU A 126 -6.51 -5.34 -23.90
CA GLU A 126 -5.12 -5.45 -24.35
C GLU A 126 -4.23 -4.37 -23.70
N GLU A 127 -4.71 -3.12 -23.59
CA GLU A 127 -3.93 -2.05 -22.96
C GLU A 127 -3.72 -2.27 -21.45
N LEU A 128 -4.67 -2.97 -20.79
CA LEU A 128 -4.57 -3.33 -19.38
C LEU A 128 -3.58 -4.48 -19.18
N HIS A 129 -3.55 -5.46 -20.08
CA HIS A 129 -2.55 -6.54 -20.08
C HIS A 129 -1.14 -6.03 -20.36
N ASP A 130 -1.00 -5.04 -21.24
CA ASP A 130 0.28 -4.51 -21.69
C ASP A 130 1.11 -3.85 -20.57
N GLU A 131 0.55 -3.59 -19.38
CA GLU A 131 1.33 -3.15 -18.22
C GLU A 131 1.82 -4.29 -17.30
N GLY A 132 1.42 -5.55 -17.57
CA GLY A 132 1.92 -6.73 -16.85
C GLY A 132 1.56 -6.76 -15.36
N ARG A 133 0.38 -6.23 -15.00
CA ARG A 133 -0.01 -5.94 -13.61
C ARG A 133 -0.77 -7.06 -12.91
N VAL A 134 -1.16 -8.12 -13.62
CA VAL A 134 -1.94 -9.22 -13.08
C VAL A 134 -1.31 -10.54 -13.49
N LEU A 135 -1.23 -11.48 -12.54
CA LEU A 135 -0.83 -12.86 -12.77
C LEU A 135 -1.70 -13.78 -11.92
N VAL A 136 -2.33 -14.75 -12.58
CA VAL A 136 -3.21 -15.71 -11.93
C VAL A 136 -2.50 -17.06 -11.84
N THR A 137 -2.55 -17.69 -10.66
CA THR A 137 -2.15 -19.08 -10.46
C THR A 137 -3.29 -19.87 -9.81
N GLY A 138 -3.71 -20.94 -10.47
CA GLY A 138 -4.68 -21.88 -9.92
C GLY A 138 -4.01 -22.95 -9.08
N HIS A 139 -4.52 -23.18 -7.88
CA HIS A 139 -4.06 -24.21 -6.95
C HIS A 139 -5.18 -25.23 -6.69
N SER A 140 -4.85 -26.31 -5.96
CA SER A 140 -5.82 -27.35 -5.60
C SER A 140 -6.99 -26.79 -4.80
N ALA A 141 -6.75 -25.86 -3.85
CA ALA A 141 -7.78 -25.35 -2.96
C ALA A 141 -8.34 -23.95 -3.30
N PHE A 142 -7.63 -23.11 -4.06
CA PHE A 142 -8.03 -21.73 -4.38
C PHE A 142 -7.45 -21.25 -5.71
N VAL A 143 -7.90 -20.09 -6.17
CA VAL A 143 -7.29 -19.34 -7.28
C VAL A 143 -6.63 -18.08 -6.71
N LEU A 144 -5.35 -17.86 -7.02
CA LEU A 144 -4.56 -16.73 -6.53
C LEU A 144 -4.38 -15.70 -7.64
N VAL A 145 -4.63 -14.44 -7.33
CA VAL A 145 -4.47 -13.30 -8.22
C VAL A 145 -3.45 -12.34 -7.63
N ASN A 146 -2.23 -12.36 -8.17
CA ASN A 146 -1.16 -11.43 -7.82
C ASN A 146 -1.29 -10.15 -8.65
N THR A 147 -1.47 -9.01 -7.99
CA THR A 147 -1.82 -7.74 -8.64
C THR A 147 -0.92 -6.60 -8.21
N TYR A 148 -0.54 -5.74 -9.16
CA TYR A 148 0.06 -4.43 -8.91
C TYR A 148 -0.82 -3.33 -9.53
N VAL A 149 -1.75 -2.78 -8.74
CA VAL A 149 -2.72 -1.79 -9.22
C VAL A 149 -2.00 -0.52 -9.67
N VAL A 150 -2.55 0.11 -10.70
CA VAL A 150 -2.02 1.35 -11.28
C VAL A 150 -1.98 2.45 -10.21
N ASN A 151 -0.84 3.10 -10.06
CA ASN A 151 -0.77 4.32 -9.26
C ASN A 151 -1.50 5.46 -10.01
N GLY A 152 -2.53 6.03 -9.38
CA GLY A 152 -3.32 7.13 -9.92
C GLY A 152 -2.73 8.52 -9.68
N ARG A 153 -1.44 8.63 -9.33
CA ARG A 153 -0.75 9.90 -9.08
C ARG A 153 -1.05 10.93 -10.17
N ASN A 154 -1.32 12.16 -9.73
CA ASN A 154 -1.62 13.35 -10.54
C ASN A 154 -2.91 13.31 -11.37
N SER A 155 -3.88 12.46 -11.04
CA SER A 155 -5.21 12.35 -11.70
C SER A 155 -5.21 11.94 -13.19
N GLN A 156 -4.10 12.09 -13.91
CA GLN A 156 -3.96 11.75 -15.34
C GLN A 156 -4.27 10.27 -15.63
N ARG A 157 -3.99 9.39 -14.68
CA ARG A 157 -4.24 7.95 -14.81
C ARG A 157 -5.42 7.45 -13.99
N MET A 158 -6.21 8.34 -13.39
CA MET A 158 -7.31 7.92 -12.52
C MET A 158 -8.36 7.12 -13.28
N ALA A 159 -8.78 7.59 -14.46
CA ALA A 159 -9.72 6.85 -15.32
C ALA A 159 -9.19 5.44 -15.68
N PHE A 160 -7.91 5.34 -16.03
CA PHE A 160 -7.26 4.05 -16.29
C PHE A 160 -7.22 3.16 -15.04
N LYS A 161 -6.92 3.73 -13.86
CA LYS A 161 -6.93 3.01 -12.58
C LYS A 161 -8.32 2.47 -12.28
N MET A 162 -9.37 3.28 -12.40
CA MET A 162 -10.75 2.85 -12.12
C MET A 162 -11.22 1.76 -13.10
N ARG A 163 -10.93 1.91 -14.40
CA ARG A 163 -11.19 0.86 -15.40
C ARG A 163 -10.45 -0.45 -15.07
N PHE A 164 -9.17 -0.36 -14.70
CA PHE A 164 -8.39 -1.53 -14.25
C PHE A 164 -9.01 -2.22 -13.03
N LEU A 165 -9.43 -1.44 -12.03
CA LEU A 165 -10.09 -1.94 -10.82
C LEU A 165 -11.44 -2.60 -11.13
N SER A 166 -12.24 -2.00 -12.01
CA SER A 166 -13.51 -2.55 -12.50
C SER A 166 -13.30 -3.91 -13.19
N CYS A 167 -12.32 -4.00 -14.08
CA CYS A 167 -11.90 -5.26 -14.71
C CYS A 167 -11.38 -6.29 -13.69
N LEU A 168 -10.63 -5.86 -12.67
CA LEU A 168 -10.14 -6.73 -11.60
C LEU A 168 -11.28 -7.33 -10.77
N LYS A 169 -12.29 -6.53 -10.41
CA LYS A 169 -13.50 -6.99 -9.71
C LYS A 169 -14.25 -8.03 -10.55
N SER A 170 -14.45 -7.77 -11.84
CA SER A 170 -15.09 -8.70 -12.78
C SER A 170 -14.29 -10.00 -12.93
N LEU A 171 -12.96 -9.92 -13.06
CA LEU A 171 -12.05 -11.07 -13.13
C LEU A 171 -12.19 -11.96 -11.90
N LEU A 172 -12.14 -11.39 -10.68
CA LEU A 172 -12.26 -12.17 -9.45
C LEU A 172 -13.61 -12.89 -9.35
N ALA A 173 -14.71 -12.22 -9.69
CA ALA A 173 -16.03 -12.82 -9.74
C ALA A 173 -16.09 -13.99 -10.72
N ARG A 174 -15.53 -13.79 -11.92
CA ARG A 174 -15.48 -14.78 -12.99
C ARG A 174 -14.64 -15.99 -12.59
N LEU A 175 -13.43 -15.77 -12.08
CA LEU A 175 -12.54 -16.85 -11.63
C LEU A 175 -13.18 -17.70 -10.52
N LYS A 176 -13.84 -17.06 -9.53
CA LYS A 176 -14.59 -17.75 -8.47
C LYS A 176 -15.70 -18.63 -9.05
N LYS A 177 -16.48 -18.08 -10.00
CA LYS A 177 -17.59 -18.79 -10.65
C LYS A 177 -17.12 -19.95 -11.53
N GLU A 178 -16.15 -19.72 -12.41
CA GLU A 178 -15.68 -20.70 -13.39
C GLU A 178 -14.92 -21.87 -12.76
N ASN A 179 -14.16 -21.61 -11.69
CA ASN A 179 -13.35 -22.64 -11.06
C ASN A 179 -14.07 -23.33 -9.88
N GLY A 180 -15.15 -22.74 -9.35
CA GLY A 180 -15.84 -23.25 -8.16
C GLY A 180 -14.97 -23.25 -6.89
N LYS A 181 -13.90 -22.45 -6.87
CA LYS A 181 -12.93 -22.38 -5.77
C LYS A 181 -12.89 -20.96 -5.19
N PRO A 182 -12.54 -20.81 -3.90
CA PRO A 182 -12.29 -19.50 -3.32
C PRO A 182 -11.16 -18.77 -4.07
N VAL A 183 -11.26 -17.45 -4.12
CA VAL A 183 -10.25 -16.57 -4.68
C VAL A 183 -9.43 -15.90 -3.58
N ILE A 184 -8.15 -15.66 -3.85
CA ILE A 184 -7.25 -14.85 -3.03
C ILE A 184 -6.68 -13.76 -3.94
N LEU A 185 -6.89 -12.50 -3.58
CA LEU A 185 -6.25 -11.34 -4.22
C LEU A 185 -5.09 -10.88 -3.34
N VAL A 186 -3.90 -10.71 -3.93
CA VAL A 186 -2.73 -10.20 -3.22
C VAL A 186 -2.05 -9.07 -3.99
N GLY A 187 -1.34 -8.24 -3.26
CA GLY A 187 -0.35 -7.31 -3.79
C GLY A 187 -0.59 -5.87 -3.39
N ASP A 188 0.12 -4.98 -4.07
CA ASP A 188 0.03 -3.54 -3.90
C ASP A 188 -1.19 -3.02 -4.68
N LEU A 189 -2.20 -2.61 -3.93
CA LEU A 189 -3.45 -2.08 -4.47
C LEU A 189 -3.41 -0.56 -4.68
N ASN A 190 -2.33 0.13 -4.30
CA ASN A 190 -2.19 1.58 -4.42
C ASN A 190 -3.40 2.37 -3.86
N ILE A 191 -4.02 1.84 -2.80
CA ILE A 191 -5.19 2.38 -2.12
C ILE A 191 -5.08 2.06 -0.62
N THR A 192 -5.31 3.06 0.23
CA THR A 192 -5.66 2.90 1.65
C THR A 192 -7.17 3.02 1.76
N PHE A 193 -7.84 2.07 2.41
CA PHE A 193 -9.32 2.09 2.49
C PHE A 193 -9.86 2.43 3.88
N ARG A 194 -9.02 2.34 4.91
CA ARG A 194 -9.28 2.87 6.26
C ARG A 194 -8.39 4.06 6.56
N ALA A 195 -8.83 4.93 7.47
CA ALA A 195 -7.99 6.03 7.94
C ALA A 195 -6.74 5.48 8.65
N GLU A 196 -6.89 4.40 9.42
CA GLU A 196 -5.80 3.74 10.16
C GLU A 196 -4.78 3.02 9.26
N ASP A 197 -5.09 2.83 7.98
CA ASP A 197 -4.12 2.31 7.00
C ASP A 197 -3.05 3.36 6.63
N SER A 198 -3.14 4.59 7.16
CA SER A 198 -2.16 5.65 6.95
C SER A 198 -1.72 6.26 8.27
N HIS A 199 -0.44 6.65 8.34
CA HIS A 199 0.06 7.51 9.41
C HIS A 199 -0.85 8.74 9.55
N TRP A 200 -1.19 9.11 10.79
CA TRP A 200 -2.15 10.19 11.05
C TRP A 200 -1.86 11.49 10.28
N SER A 201 -0.59 11.86 10.10
CA SER A 201 -0.20 13.07 9.35
C SER A 201 -0.48 12.96 7.85
N GLN A 202 -0.67 11.75 7.31
CA GLN A 202 -0.98 11.48 5.91
C GLN A 202 -2.49 11.27 5.67
N ARG A 203 -3.30 11.23 6.73
CA ARG A 203 -4.76 11.20 6.61
C ARG A 203 -5.28 12.55 6.14
N ARG A 204 -6.47 12.54 5.55
CA ARG A 204 -7.19 13.76 5.19
C ARG A 204 -8.18 14.11 6.29
N LEU A 205 -8.25 15.35 6.73
CA LEU A 205 -9.33 15.82 7.58
C LEU A 205 -10.54 16.13 6.71
N GLY A 206 -11.64 15.38 6.86
CA GLY A 206 -12.86 15.57 6.09
C GLY A 206 -13.69 16.73 6.63
N PHE A 207 -13.89 17.77 5.83
CA PHE A 207 -14.63 18.98 6.23
C PHE A 207 -16.11 18.71 6.52
N PRO A 208 -16.85 17.87 5.78
CA PRO A 208 -18.23 17.55 6.16
C PRO A 208 -18.34 16.94 7.55
N SER A 209 -17.42 16.05 7.92
CA SER A 209 -17.36 15.45 9.26
C SER A 209 -16.93 16.46 10.31
N PHE A 210 -15.96 17.32 10.00
CA PHE A 210 -15.49 18.35 10.91
C PHE A 210 -16.56 19.42 11.20
N MET A 211 -17.31 19.87 10.19
CA MET A 211 -18.44 20.78 10.37
C MET A 211 -19.53 20.20 11.28
N ARG A 212 -19.81 18.89 11.16
CA ARG A 212 -20.73 18.20 12.11
C ARG A 212 -20.18 18.22 13.54
N LEU A 213 -18.88 18.00 13.71
CA LEU A 213 -18.23 18.09 15.03
C LEU A 213 -18.30 19.50 15.61
N VAL A 214 -18.09 20.54 14.80
CA VAL A 214 -18.24 21.94 15.22
C VAL A 214 -19.68 22.25 15.63
N HIS A 215 -20.66 21.75 14.88
CA HIS A 215 -22.07 21.89 15.26
C HIS A 215 -22.37 21.24 16.63
N LEU A 216 -21.82 20.05 16.88
CA LEU A 216 -21.91 19.38 18.19
C LEU A 216 -21.23 20.21 19.29
N ALA A 217 -20.05 20.78 19.00
CA ALA A 217 -19.31 21.61 19.95
C ALA A 217 -20.10 22.86 20.39
N ARG A 218 -20.92 23.41 19.49
CA ARG A 218 -21.77 24.58 19.78
C ARG A 218 -23.09 24.25 20.46
N SER A 219 -23.57 23.00 20.36
CA SER A 219 -24.92 22.61 20.79
C SER A 219 -24.96 21.77 22.07
N LEU A 220 -23.94 20.95 22.32
CA LEU A 220 -23.86 20.12 23.53
C LEU A 220 -23.48 20.98 24.76
N SER A 221 -23.98 20.58 25.93
CA SER A 221 -23.48 21.11 27.19
C SER A 221 -22.02 20.69 27.41
N ASN A 222 -21.30 21.44 28.27
CA ASN A 222 -19.91 21.15 28.59
C ASN A 222 -19.70 19.71 29.13
N ASP A 223 -20.67 19.18 29.86
CA ASP A 223 -20.59 17.83 30.45
C ASP A 223 -20.81 16.75 29.39
N GLU A 224 -21.82 16.90 28.53
CA GLU A 224 -22.08 16.00 27.39
C GLU A 224 -20.90 15.97 26.41
N TRP A 225 -20.30 17.14 26.16
CA TRP A 225 -19.12 17.24 25.31
C TRP A 225 -17.92 16.49 25.90
N LYS A 226 -17.60 16.74 27.17
CA LYS A 226 -16.47 16.06 27.84
C LYS A 226 -16.65 14.54 27.88
N GLN A 227 -17.89 14.06 27.97
CA GLN A 227 -18.18 12.63 27.92
C GLN A 227 -17.93 12.04 26.52
N SER A 228 -18.29 12.75 25.46
CA SER A 228 -18.23 12.25 24.07
C SER A 228 -16.89 12.50 23.39
N TYR A 229 -16.25 13.64 23.69
CA TYR A 229 -15.01 14.13 23.06
C TYR A 229 -13.99 14.60 24.12
N PRO A 230 -13.55 13.73 25.03
CA PRO A 230 -12.72 14.11 26.19
C PRO A 230 -11.35 14.69 25.83
N TYR A 231 -10.89 14.54 24.59
CA TYR A 231 -9.54 14.88 24.15
C TYR A 231 -9.39 16.24 23.47
N ILE A 232 -10.46 17.01 23.31
CA ILE A 232 -10.41 18.37 22.72
C ILE A 232 -11.53 19.25 23.31
N GLY A 233 -11.24 20.52 23.60
CA GLY A 233 -12.24 21.46 24.14
C GLY A 233 -13.19 22.01 23.06
N GLN A 234 -14.41 22.38 23.44
CA GLN A 234 -15.40 22.99 22.52
C GLN A 234 -14.88 24.27 21.88
N ASP A 235 -14.29 25.15 22.69
CA ASP A 235 -13.69 26.40 22.22
C ASP A 235 -12.54 26.14 21.25
N THR A 236 -11.72 25.13 21.52
CA THR A 236 -10.63 24.70 20.62
C THR A 236 -11.18 24.22 19.28
N VAL A 237 -12.23 23.38 19.27
CA VAL A 237 -12.87 22.93 18.02
C VAL A 237 -13.41 24.11 17.22
N CYS A 238 -14.10 25.05 17.87
CA CYS A 238 -14.64 26.24 17.20
C CYS A 238 -13.53 27.17 16.67
N HIS A 239 -12.43 27.32 17.40
CA HIS A 239 -11.26 28.09 16.95
C HIS A 239 -10.58 27.44 15.74
N LEU A 240 -10.41 26.12 15.77
CA LEU A 240 -9.78 25.36 14.70
C LEU A 240 -10.60 25.35 13.41
N GLU A 241 -11.93 25.49 13.47
CA GLU A 241 -12.76 25.62 12.27
C GLU A 241 -12.28 26.78 11.38
N GLY A 242 -12.22 27.99 11.95
CA GLY A 242 -11.80 29.19 11.23
C GLY A 242 -10.34 29.11 10.81
N TYR A 243 -9.47 28.64 11.70
CA TYR A 243 -8.05 28.48 11.42
C TYR A 243 -7.79 27.52 10.24
N ILE A 244 -8.41 26.33 10.24
CA ILE A 244 -8.22 25.31 9.20
C ILE A 244 -8.76 25.79 7.86
N ALA A 245 -9.91 26.48 7.86
CA ALA A 245 -10.45 27.09 6.64
C ALA A 245 -9.46 28.10 6.03
N GLU A 246 -8.89 28.98 6.85
CA GLU A 246 -7.89 29.97 6.39
C GLU A 246 -6.60 29.33 5.90
N GLN A 247 -6.07 28.34 6.61
CA GLN A 247 -4.84 27.63 6.17
C GLN A 247 -5.07 26.86 4.87
N THR A 248 -6.24 26.25 4.70
CA THR A 248 -6.60 25.53 3.47
C THR A 248 -6.67 26.52 2.31
N LEU A 249 -7.31 27.68 2.49
CA LEU A 249 -7.35 28.71 1.47
C LEU A 249 -5.95 29.23 1.12
N GLN A 250 -5.11 29.51 2.13
CA GLN A 250 -3.74 29.97 1.89
C GLN A 250 -2.93 28.94 1.09
N PHE A 251 -3.10 27.66 1.41
CA PHE A 251 -2.48 26.57 0.66
C PHE A 251 -2.95 26.51 -0.80
N LEU A 252 -4.26 26.63 -1.06
CA LEU A 252 -4.81 26.66 -2.42
C LEU A 252 -4.26 27.84 -3.24
N VAL A 253 -4.09 29.01 -2.62
CA VAL A 253 -3.45 30.17 -3.25
C VAL A 253 -2.01 29.86 -3.60
N ASP A 254 -1.22 29.34 -2.65
CA ASP A 254 0.19 29.04 -2.88
C ASP A 254 0.39 27.95 -3.94
N GLU A 255 -0.47 26.93 -4.01
CA GLU A 255 -0.46 25.94 -5.09
C GLU A 255 -0.83 26.53 -6.45
N SER A 256 -1.79 27.45 -6.49
CA SER A 256 -2.20 28.11 -7.75
C SER A 256 -1.12 29.05 -8.32
N ASP A 257 -0.23 29.53 -7.46
CA ASP A 257 0.88 30.42 -7.81
C ASP A 257 2.18 29.66 -8.10
N ASP A 258 2.25 28.35 -7.81
CA ASP A 258 3.44 27.51 -8.04
C ASP A 258 3.61 27.20 -9.54
N PRO A 259 4.69 27.68 -10.20
CA PRO A 259 4.96 27.37 -11.61
C PRO A 259 5.36 25.90 -11.82
N HIS A 260 5.69 25.17 -10.76
CA HIS A 260 6.10 23.78 -10.75
C HIS A 260 5.34 23.02 -9.67
N PRO A 261 4.01 22.85 -9.81
CA PRO A 261 3.18 22.25 -8.78
C PRO A 261 3.82 20.96 -8.26
N ASN A 262 4.12 20.96 -6.96
CA ASN A 262 4.79 19.84 -6.32
C ASN A 262 3.97 18.55 -6.47
N ASP A 263 4.50 17.66 -7.30
CA ASP A 263 3.98 16.33 -7.62
C ASP A 263 3.67 15.53 -6.32
N GLY A 264 2.38 15.49 -5.93
CA GLY A 264 1.87 14.53 -4.96
C GLY A 264 1.67 14.96 -3.50
N ARG A 265 1.44 16.24 -3.18
CA ARG A 265 1.14 16.70 -1.79
C ARG A 265 -0.15 17.53 -1.60
N CYS A 266 -0.99 17.66 -2.62
CA CYS A 266 -2.14 18.58 -2.65
C CYS A 266 -3.24 18.21 -1.66
N ALA A 267 -3.82 19.20 -0.98
CA ALA A 267 -5.24 19.17 -0.60
C ALA A 267 -6.04 18.71 -1.83
N ARG A 268 -6.67 17.53 -1.76
CA ARG A 268 -7.45 17.04 -2.88
C ARG A 268 -8.76 17.81 -2.88
N VAL A 269 -8.97 18.62 -3.92
CA VAL A 269 -10.30 19.00 -4.37
C VAL A 269 -10.94 17.70 -4.83
N ASP A 270 -11.77 17.10 -3.98
CA ASP A 270 -12.54 15.91 -4.37
C ASP A 270 -13.53 16.40 -5.44
N ASN A 271 -13.24 16.06 -6.70
CA ASN A 271 -13.88 16.51 -7.95
C ASN A 271 -13.32 17.82 -8.55
N LEU A 272 -12.31 17.78 -9.44
CA LEU A 272 -12.20 18.65 -10.67
C LEU A 272 -10.86 18.71 -11.46
N PHE A 273 -9.87 17.81 -11.26
CA PHE A 273 -8.66 17.83 -12.12
C PHE A 273 -8.61 16.77 -13.25
N SER A 274 -9.72 16.07 -13.52
CA SER A 274 -9.88 15.26 -14.74
C SER A 274 -10.68 16.02 -15.81
N GLY A 275 -9.97 16.64 -16.75
CA GLY A 275 -10.54 17.15 -18.01
C GLY A 275 -10.24 18.63 -18.26
N LEU A 276 -9.74 18.94 -19.47
CA LEU A 276 -9.54 20.28 -20.03
C LEU A 276 -8.16 20.95 -19.80
N THR A 277 -7.09 20.23 -20.15
CA THR A 277 -6.02 20.88 -20.91
C THR A 277 -6.18 20.52 -22.39
N LYS A 278 -6.61 21.52 -23.18
CA LYS A 278 -6.86 21.54 -24.64
C LYS A 278 -8.22 21.02 -25.10
N GLU A 279 -9.06 22.00 -25.49
CA GLU A 279 -10.07 21.93 -26.55
C GLU A 279 -11.18 20.86 -26.42
N CYS A 280 -12.31 21.20 -25.78
CA CYS A 280 -13.61 20.86 -26.37
C CYS A 280 -14.74 21.73 -25.79
N LYS A 281 -15.62 22.18 -26.68
CA LYS A 281 -16.77 23.03 -26.43
C LYS A 281 -17.95 22.18 -25.96
N THR A 282 -18.74 22.71 -25.01
CA THR A 282 -20.14 22.34 -24.71
C THR A 282 -20.42 20.93 -24.16
N THR A 283 -20.30 20.74 -22.83
CA THR A 283 -21.30 20.03 -22.01
C THR A 283 -21.15 20.40 -20.52
N VAL A 284 -22.23 20.30 -19.76
CA VAL A 284 -22.50 20.94 -18.45
C VAL A 284 -21.69 20.34 -17.29
N THR A 285 -20.71 21.08 -16.76
CA THR A 285 -19.99 20.82 -15.48
C THR A 285 -19.35 22.12 -14.93
N ILE A 286 -20.10 23.23 -14.88
CA ILE A 286 -19.52 24.59 -14.82
C ILE A 286 -19.52 25.26 -13.42
N ASP A 287 -20.18 24.76 -12.37
CA ASP A 287 -20.27 25.54 -11.11
C ASP A 287 -19.02 25.47 -10.19
N GLY A 288 -18.48 24.27 -9.92
CA GLY A 288 -17.44 24.11 -8.88
C GLY A 288 -16.09 24.76 -9.21
N ASN A 289 -15.68 24.74 -10.48
CA ASN A 289 -14.38 25.29 -10.90
C ASN A 289 -14.37 26.82 -10.83
N HIS A 290 -15.51 27.46 -11.15
CA HIS A 290 -15.67 28.91 -11.01
C HIS A 290 -15.57 29.34 -9.54
N LEU A 291 -16.31 28.68 -8.65
CA LEU A 291 -16.28 28.95 -7.21
C LEU A 291 -14.87 28.77 -6.61
N LEU A 292 -14.13 27.74 -7.03
CA LEU A 292 -12.75 27.53 -6.59
C LEU A 292 -11.84 28.67 -7.05
N GLN A 293 -11.98 29.14 -8.30
CA GLN A 293 -11.21 30.28 -8.82
C GLN A 293 -11.55 31.57 -8.06
N GLU A 294 -12.83 31.80 -7.75
CA GLU A 294 -13.26 32.93 -6.93
C GLU A 294 -12.68 32.87 -5.51
N LEU A 295 -12.66 31.69 -4.88
CA LEU A 295 -12.04 31.50 -3.58
C LEU A 295 -10.53 31.77 -3.63
N VAL A 296 -9.81 31.22 -4.61
CA VAL A 296 -8.36 31.48 -4.78
C VAL A 296 -8.11 32.97 -4.99
N GLN A 297 -8.93 33.64 -5.80
CA GLN A 297 -8.81 35.09 -6.01
C GLN A 297 -9.08 35.89 -4.73
N LYS A 298 -10.13 35.53 -3.98
CA LYS A 298 -10.41 36.07 -2.64
C LYS A 298 -9.20 35.87 -1.73
N GLY A 299 -8.59 34.68 -1.73
CA GLY A 299 -7.37 34.39 -0.98
C GLY A 299 -6.18 35.29 -1.35
N ARG A 300 -5.96 35.55 -2.65
CA ARG A 300 -4.91 36.47 -3.13
C ARG A 300 -5.14 37.91 -2.64
N GLU A 301 -6.38 38.40 -2.70
CA GLU A 301 -6.73 39.73 -2.21
C GLU A 301 -6.51 39.86 -0.70
N LEU A 302 -6.88 38.82 0.05
CA LEU A 302 -6.67 38.77 1.50
C LEU A 302 -5.18 38.74 1.87
N LYS A 303 -4.34 38.06 1.07
CA LYS A 303 -2.87 38.02 1.22
C LYS A 303 -2.25 39.39 0.94
N TYR A 304 -2.80 40.17 0.00
CA TYR A 304 -2.34 41.54 -0.30
C TYR A 304 -2.74 42.54 0.81
N HIS A 305 -3.92 42.40 1.40
CA HIS A 305 -4.45 43.30 2.43
C HIS A 305 -4.09 42.89 3.88
N GLN A 306 -2.82 42.51 4.11
CA GLN A 306 -2.29 41.87 5.33
C GLN A 306 -2.50 42.58 6.70
N ASN A 307 -3.33 43.63 6.83
CA ASN A 307 -3.40 44.47 8.04
C ASN A 307 -4.79 44.90 8.56
N LYS A 308 -5.92 44.32 8.14
CA LYS A 308 -7.25 44.69 8.71
C LYS A 308 -8.19 43.50 8.93
N GLY A 309 -8.54 43.23 10.19
CA GLY A 309 -9.63 42.33 10.63
C GLY A 309 -9.19 40.96 11.16
N SER A 310 -9.61 40.62 12.39
CA SER A 310 -9.22 39.41 13.16
C SER A 310 -10.26 38.27 13.10
N GLY A 311 -10.99 38.11 12.00
CA GLY A 311 -11.98 37.06 11.83
C GLY A 311 -11.64 36.13 10.67
N ALA A 312 -12.07 34.87 10.76
CA ALA A 312 -11.93 33.89 9.68
C ALA A 312 -12.52 34.46 8.38
N ARG A 313 -11.67 34.68 7.38
CA ARG A 313 -12.08 35.32 6.11
C ARG A 313 -12.76 34.36 5.12
N VAL A 314 -12.74 33.07 5.44
CA VAL A 314 -13.37 31.97 4.70
C VAL A 314 -13.87 30.92 5.68
N THR A 315 -14.95 30.23 5.33
CA THR A 315 -15.55 29.16 6.11
C THR A 315 -15.33 27.79 5.45
N LEU A 316 -15.46 26.71 6.23
CA LEU A 316 -15.43 25.36 5.68
C LEU A 316 -16.60 25.08 4.72
N SER A 317 -17.75 25.74 4.91
CA SER A 317 -18.91 25.63 4.00
C SER A 317 -18.56 26.20 2.63
N GLU A 318 -18.00 27.41 2.57
CA GLU A 318 -17.55 28.02 1.32
C GLU A 318 -16.52 27.13 0.60
N LEU A 319 -15.57 26.54 1.32
CA LEU A 319 -14.60 25.58 0.75
C LEU A 319 -15.29 24.35 0.18
N CYS A 320 -16.25 23.76 0.90
CA CYS A 320 -17.00 22.58 0.44
C CYS A 320 -17.86 22.89 -0.78
N GLU A 321 -18.51 24.05 -0.83
CA GLU A 321 -19.30 24.53 -1.96
C GLU A 321 -18.44 24.70 -3.23
N ALA A 322 -17.17 25.08 -3.07
CA ALA A 322 -16.19 25.11 -4.14
C ALA A 322 -15.54 23.75 -4.48
N GLY A 323 -15.98 22.65 -3.86
CA GLY A 323 -15.48 21.29 -4.10
C GLY A 323 -14.28 20.87 -3.25
N VAL A 324 -13.81 21.71 -2.32
CA VAL A 324 -12.74 21.36 -1.38
C VAL A 324 -13.36 20.74 -0.14
N THR A 325 -13.40 19.42 -0.09
CA THR A 325 -14.08 18.65 0.97
C THR A 325 -13.12 18.13 2.05
N SER A 326 -11.81 18.24 1.84
CA SER A 326 -10.81 17.75 2.79
C SER A 326 -9.43 18.39 2.61
N VAL A 327 -8.58 18.26 3.64
CA VAL A 327 -7.18 18.70 3.60
C VAL A 327 -6.27 17.66 4.26
N PHE A 328 -5.08 17.42 3.73
CA PHE A 328 -4.12 16.54 4.40
C PHE A 328 -3.65 17.14 5.73
N ALA A 329 -3.59 16.32 6.77
CA ALA A 329 -3.10 16.76 8.08
C ALA A 329 -1.68 17.35 7.99
N SER A 330 -0.80 16.74 7.19
CA SER A 330 0.57 17.24 6.96
C SER A 330 0.64 18.63 6.35
N THR A 331 -0.37 19.06 5.60
CA THR A 331 -0.47 20.44 5.08
C THR A 331 -0.65 21.42 6.24
N LEU A 332 -1.53 21.09 7.19
CA LEU A 332 -1.78 21.91 8.38
C LEU A 332 -0.55 21.98 9.29
N LEU A 333 0.21 20.88 9.42
CA LEU A 333 1.41 20.82 10.26
C LEU A 333 2.58 21.67 9.74
N ARG A 334 2.69 21.86 8.41
CA ARG A 334 3.78 22.66 7.82
C ARG A 334 3.65 24.16 8.04
N MET A 335 2.40 24.63 8.15
CA MET A 335 2.11 26.05 8.30
C MET A 335 2.21 26.52 9.77
N GLN A 336 2.57 25.63 10.71
CA GLN A 336 2.40 25.83 12.13
C GLN A 336 3.69 26.02 12.94
N GLN A 337 3.57 26.84 13.99
CA GLN A 337 4.33 26.66 15.22
C GLN A 337 3.66 25.54 16.02
N THR A 338 4.46 24.63 16.60
CA THR A 338 4.13 23.29 17.17
C THR A 338 2.89 23.12 18.07
N ASN A 339 2.18 24.19 18.44
CA ASN A 339 1.20 24.20 19.52
C ASN A 339 -0.12 23.46 19.22
N HIS A 340 -0.46 23.22 17.95
CA HIS A 340 -1.73 22.57 17.57
C HIS A 340 -1.59 21.14 17.04
N ASN A 341 -0.38 20.57 16.97
CA ASN A 341 -0.18 19.24 16.39
C ASN A 341 -1.04 18.17 17.09
N ARG A 342 -1.16 18.28 18.42
CA ARG A 342 -1.96 17.37 19.25
C ARG A 342 -3.46 17.56 19.00
N ASP A 343 -3.94 18.78 18.82
CA ASP A 343 -5.34 19.05 18.52
C ASP A 343 -5.70 18.59 17.09
N ILE A 344 -4.82 18.82 16.11
CA ILE A 344 -4.99 18.31 14.74
C ILE A 344 -5.04 16.78 14.75
N PHE A 345 -4.17 16.13 15.51
CA PHE A 345 -4.23 14.68 15.69
C PHE A 345 -5.60 14.24 16.21
N VAL A 346 -6.14 14.90 17.26
CA VAL A 346 -7.47 14.60 17.79
C VAL A 346 -8.56 14.77 16.73
N LEU A 347 -8.53 15.87 15.96
CA LEU A 347 -9.47 16.11 14.87
C LEU A 347 -9.38 15.02 13.79
N VAL A 348 -8.17 14.58 13.45
CA VAL A 348 -7.94 13.51 12.47
C VAL A 348 -8.41 12.15 13.00
N GLN A 349 -8.34 11.87 14.30
CA GLN A 349 -8.92 10.65 14.85
C GLN A 349 -10.45 10.64 14.75
N TYR A 350 -11.12 11.79 14.94
CA TYR A 350 -12.58 11.87 14.86
C TYR A 350 -13.14 12.04 13.45
N CYS A 351 -12.42 12.77 12.59
CA CYS A 351 -12.90 13.24 11.29
C CYS A 351 -11.96 12.86 10.12
N GLY A 352 -11.02 11.95 10.36
CA GLY A 352 -10.05 11.52 9.37
C GLY A 352 -10.64 10.63 8.28
N LEU A 353 -10.12 10.81 7.08
CA LEU A 353 -10.37 10.00 5.90
C LEU A 353 -9.06 9.34 5.46
N PRO A 354 -9.13 8.21 4.73
CA PRO A 354 -7.94 7.61 4.13
C PRO A 354 -7.14 8.58 3.25
N SER A 355 -5.84 8.33 3.10
CA SER A 355 -4.94 9.18 2.31
C SER A 355 -5.23 9.17 0.80
N HIS A 356 -5.90 8.12 0.31
CA HIS A 356 -6.27 7.97 -1.10
C HIS A 356 -7.66 8.56 -1.41
N ASP A 357 -7.97 8.67 -2.70
CA ASP A 357 -9.20 9.28 -3.22
C ASP A 357 -10.44 8.48 -2.82
N GLU A 358 -11.57 9.19 -2.72
CA GLU A 358 -12.85 8.59 -2.35
C GLU A 358 -13.29 7.50 -3.33
N ALA A 359 -13.05 7.65 -4.64
CA ALA A 359 -13.41 6.66 -5.65
C ALA A 359 -12.71 5.32 -5.42
N GLY A 360 -11.39 5.33 -5.18
CA GLY A 360 -10.62 4.13 -4.84
C GLY A 360 -11.03 3.52 -3.49
N VAL A 361 -11.29 4.35 -2.48
CA VAL A 361 -11.77 3.90 -1.16
C VAL A 361 -13.14 3.22 -1.29
N GLU A 362 -14.07 3.80 -2.04
CA GLU A 362 -15.40 3.24 -2.23
C GLU A 362 -15.35 1.95 -3.04
N PHE A 363 -14.54 1.91 -4.11
CA PHE A 363 -14.26 0.68 -4.84
C PHE A 363 -13.78 -0.43 -3.91
N MET A 364 -12.86 -0.14 -2.99
CA MET A 364 -12.36 -1.15 -2.05
C MET A 364 -13.47 -1.68 -1.14
N LYS A 365 -14.34 -0.80 -0.61
CA LYS A 365 -15.50 -1.23 0.21
C LYS A 365 -16.44 -2.12 -0.59
N GLU A 366 -16.82 -1.70 -1.81
CA GLU A 366 -17.67 -2.48 -2.69
C GLU A 366 -17.03 -3.83 -3.06
N LEU A 367 -15.74 -3.85 -3.38
CA LEU A 367 -15.01 -5.07 -3.71
C LEU A 367 -15.08 -6.08 -2.58
N LEU A 368 -14.85 -5.64 -1.33
CA LEU A 368 -14.90 -6.49 -0.15
C LEU A 368 -16.31 -7.03 0.12
N VAL A 369 -17.34 -6.21 -0.06
CA VAL A 369 -18.75 -6.58 0.17
C VAL A 369 -19.26 -7.50 -0.95
N ASP A 370 -19.16 -7.07 -2.21
CA ASP A 370 -19.78 -7.74 -3.36
C ASP A 370 -19.19 -9.14 -3.61
N LEU A 371 -17.89 -9.30 -3.40
CA LEU A 371 -17.21 -10.59 -3.56
C LEU A 371 -17.09 -11.38 -2.24
N ASN A 372 -17.59 -10.81 -1.14
CA ASN A 372 -17.48 -11.32 0.22
C ASN A 372 -16.02 -11.69 0.56
N LEU A 373 -15.11 -10.75 0.30
CA LEU A 373 -13.69 -10.89 0.64
C LEU A 373 -13.44 -10.40 2.07
N ARG A 374 -12.35 -10.87 2.66
CA ARG A 374 -11.86 -10.48 3.98
C ARG A 374 -10.39 -10.11 3.86
N ASP A 375 -10.03 -8.98 4.45
CA ASP A 375 -8.66 -8.59 4.65
C ASP A 375 -8.03 -9.46 5.74
N THR A 376 -7.00 -10.25 5.42
CA THR A 376 -6.41 -11.23 6.36
C THR A 376 -5.90 -10.61 7.65
N MET A 377 -5.48 -9.34 7.63
CA MET A 377 -5.02 -8.67 8.85
C MET A 377 -6.18 -8.29 9.76
N LEU A 378 -7.41 -8.22 9.25
CA LEU A 378 -8.61 -7.83 10.01
C LEU A 378 -9.46 -9.03 10.43
N VAL A 379 -9.19 -10.22 9.89
CA VAL A 379 -9.96 -11.43 10.22
C VAL A 379 -9.83 -11.76 11.70
N GLY A 380 -10.97 -11.84 12.38
CA GLY A 380 -11.04 -12.21 13.80
C GLY A 380 -10.66 -11.09 14.77
N LEU A 381 -10.38 -9.88 14.28
CA LEU A 381 -10.00 -8.74 15.10
C LEU A 381 -11.07 -7.65 15.01
N THR A 382 -11.36 -7.03 16.15
CA THR A 382 -12.03 -5.73 16.16
C THR A 382 -11.00 -4.65 15.76
N PRO A 383 -11.44 -3.45 15.34
CA PRO A 383 -10.51 -2.34 15.07
C PRO A 383 -9.57 -2.05 16.24
N GLU A 384 -10.07 -2.15 17.48
CA GLU A 384 -9.30 -1.96 18.72
C GLU A 384 -8.25 -3.07 18.87
N ALA A 385 -8.66 -4.33 18.69
CA ALA A 385 -7.76 -5.47 18.80
C ALA A 385 -6.63 -5.44 17.74
N LEU A 386 -6.88 -4.89 16.55
CA LEU A 386 -5.84 -4.70 15.54
C LEU A 386 -4.74 -3.76 16.02
N ASN A 387 -5.12 -2.65 16.65
CA ASN A 387 -4.16 -1.68 17.17
C ASN A 387 -3.33 -2.28 18.31
N ASP A 388 -3.86 -3.27 19.02
CA ASP A 388 -3.13 -4.02 20.05
C ASP A 388 -2.11 -5.01 19.46
N VAL A 389 -2.45 -5.76 18.41
CA VAL A 389 -1.58 -6.84 17.88
C VAL A 389 -0.70 -6.42 16.70
N CYS A 390 -1.09 -5.40 15.94
CA CYS A 390 -0.31 -4.87 14.82
C CYS A 390 -0.41 -3.34 14.80
N PRO A 391 0.15 -2.65 15.81
CA PRO A 391 0.15 -1.19 15.85
C PRO A 391 0.82 -0.63 14.60
N CYS A 392 0.27 0.43 14.02
CA CYS A 392 0.77 1.11 12.82
C CYS A 392 1.03 0.17 11.62
N PRO A 393 -0.01 -0.42 11.01
CA PRO A 393 0.08 -1.56 10.09
C PRO A 393 0.61 -1.22 8.68
N TYR A 394 1.42 -0.17 8.56
CA TYR A 394 1.91 0.36 7.29
C TYR A 394 2.83 -0.64 6.59
N THR A 395 2.78 -0.62 5.25
CA THR A 395 3.55 -1.53 4.40
C THR A 395 4.49 -0.81 3.44
N CYS A 396 4.34 0.50 3.26
CA CYS A 396 5.11 1.33 2.33
C CYS A 396 5.51 2.67 2.97
N TRP A 397 6.75 3.11 2.74
CA TRP A 397 7.28 4.39 3.23
C TRP A 397 8.06 5.13 2.13
N ASP A 398 8.06 6.46 2.15
CA ASP A 398 8.96 7.24 1.30
C ASP A 398 10.39 7.16 1.84
N GLN A 399 11.15 6.17 1.35
CA GLN A 399 12.51 5.91 1.79
C GLN A 399 13.49 7.04 1.39
N SER A 400 13.21 7.79 0.32
CA SER A 400 14.03 8.94 -0.10
C SER A 400 14.03 10.06 0.95
N LYS A 401 12.97 10.12 1.76
CA LYS A 401 12.82 11.06 2.87
C LYS A 401 13.03 10.40 4.24
N ASN A 402 13.62 9.20 4.28
CA ASN A 402 13.78 8.39 5.49
C ASN A 402 12.48 8.17 6.28
N LYS A 403 11.30 8.15 5.63
CA LYS A 403 10.02 8.07 6.37
C LYS A 403 9.80 6.75 7.12
N ARG A 404 10.53 5.70 6.74
CA ARG A 404 10.51 4.41 7.43
C ARG A 404 11.02 4.48 8.87
N VAL A 405 12.05 5.30 9.15
CA VAL A 405 12.67 5.37 10.49
C VAL A 405 11.85 6.17 11.49
N VAL A 406 10.90 6.96 11.01
CA VAL A 406 9.89 7.69 11.82
C VAL A 406 8.50 7.05 11.71
N ASN A 407 8.41 5.91 11.00
CA ASN A 407 7.19 5.16 10.74
C ASN A 407 6.02 6.00 10.15
N GLU A 408 6.33 6.94 9.27
CA GLU A 408 5.32 7.71 8.53
C GLU A 408 4.99 7.00 7.20
N GLY A 409 4.10 6.01 7.23
CA GLY A 409 3.81 5.15 6.08
C GLY A 409 2.34 5.05 5.69
N ASN A 410 2.09 4.25 4.64
CA ASN A 410 0.77 3.78 4.23
C ASN A 410 0.77 2.26 4.16
N ARG A 411 -0.38 1.65 4.40
CA ARG A 411 -0.67 0.26 4.13
C ARG A 411 -1.38 0.19 2.79
N ILE A 412 -0.68 -0.35 1.80
CA ILE A 412 -1.20 -0.51 0.43
C ILE A 412 -0.99 -1.93 -0.11
N ASP A 413 -0.29 -2.78 0.63
CA ASP A 413 -0.11 -4.19 0.34
C ASP A 413 -1.12 -5.01 1.13
N TYR A 414 -1.90 -5.85 0.43
CA TYR A 414 -2.98 -6.61 1.02
C TYR A 414 -2.93 -8.08 0.63
N ILE A 415 -3.50 -8.92 1.49
CA ILE A 415 -3.98 -10.26 1.13
C ILE A 415 -5.47 -10.26 1.45
N LEU A 416 -6.29 -10.30 0.41
CA LEU A 416 -7.75 -10.36 0.51
C LEU A 416 -8.19 -11.77 0.13
N ILE A 417 -8.93 -12.42 1.01
CA ILE A 417 -9.32 -13.83 0.87
C ILE A 417 -10.83 -13.93 0.75
N ASP A 418 -11.33 -14.89 -0.03
CA ASP A 418 -12.73 -15.29 0.05
C ASP A 418 -13.12 -15.65 1.48
N ALA A 419 -14.28 -15.19 1.95
CA ALA A 419 -14.74 -15.44 3.32
C ALA A 419 -14.80 -16.93 3.69
N SER A 420 -14.96 -17.84 2.73
CA SER A 420 -14.90 -19.29 2.99
C SER A 420 -13.53 -19.80 3.46
N LEU A 421 -12.46 -19.04 3.22
CA LEU A 421 -11.11 -19.34 3.72
C LEU A 421 -10.84 -18.75 5.12
N ALA A 422 -11.64 -17.79 5.58
CA ALA A 422 -11.42 -17.11 6.86
C ALA A 422 -11.37 -18.08 8.07
N PRO A 423 -12.21 -19.13 8.17
CA PRO A 423 -12.12 -20.10 9.27
C PRO A 423 -10.81 -20.91 9.29
N LYS A 424 -10.09 -21.00 8.16
CA LYS A 424 -8.81 -21.72 8.03
C LYS A 424 -7.60 -20.82 8.22
N LEU A 425 -7.80 -19.50 8.25
CA LEU A 425 -6.74 -18.53 8.47
C LEU A 425 -6.44 -18.50 9.97
N ALA A 426 -5.16 -18.59 10.34
CA ALA A 426 -4.74 -18.17 11.67
C ALA A 426 -4.78 -16.63 11.72
N PRO A 427 -5.59 -15.99 12.57
CA PRO A 427 -5.65 -14.53 12.68
C PRO A 427 -4.29 -13.91 12.96
N CYS A 428 -4.16 -12.60 12.76
CA CYS A 428 -2.97 -11.87 13.16
C CYS A 428 -2.71 -12.08 14.67
N ARG A 429 -1.51 -12.54 15.02
CA ARG A 429 -1.10 -12.89 16.40
C ARG A 429 -0.01 -11.96 16.88
N ASP A 430 0.17 -11.93 18.19
CA ASP A 430 1.31 -11.32 18.89
C ASP A 430 2.62 -12.05 18.53
N THR A 431 3.25 -11.67 17.42
CA THR A 431 4.54 -12.21 16.95
C THR A 431 5.56 -11.08 16.79
N GLU A 432 6.86 -11.38 16.76
CA GLU A 432 7.92 -10.37 16.58
C GLU A 432 7.78 -9.52 15.29
N ASN A 433 7.05 -10.02 14.28
CA ASN A 433 6.76 -9.26 13.06
C ASN A 433 5.54 -8.34 13.19
N ASN A 434 4.64 -8.61 14.14
CA ASN A 434 3.40 -7.86 14.32
C ASN A 434 3.50 -6.91 15.52
N VAL A 435 4.10 -7.37 16.60
CA VAL A 435 4.45 -6.60 17.79
C VAL A 435 5.96 -6.58 18.00
N VAL A 436 6.42 -5.58 18.72
CA VAL A 436 7.80 -5.50 19.15
C VAL A 436 7.84 -5.69 20.66
N ARG A 437 8.29 -6.85 21.15
CA ARG A 437 8.55 -7.01 22.58
C ARG A 437 9.90 -6.36 22.90
N THR A 438 9.91 -5.44 23.84
CA THR A 438 11.13 -4.88 24.42
C THR A 438 11.99 -6.04 24.91
N LEU A 439 13.25 -6.11 24.49
CA LEU A 439 14.25 -7.04 25.04
C LEU A 439 14.52 -6.66 26.50
N SER A 440 13.64 -7.04 27.42
CA SER A 440 13.87 -6.91 28.86
C SER A 440 14.18 -8.25 29.53
N GLU A 441 14.10 -9.39 28.84
CA GLU A 441 14.36 -10.71 29.43
C GLU A 441 15.04 -11.63 28.41
N GLY A 442 16.31 -12.04 28.63
CA GLY A 442 16.84 -13.23 27.95
C GLY A 442 18.32 -13.33 27.58
N ILE A 443 19.18 -12.32 27.77
CA ILE A 443 20.63 -12.53 27.58
C ILE A 443 21.24 -13.02 28.89
N GLY A 444 21.16 -14.33 29.11
CA GLY A 444 22.03 -15.03 30.03
C GLY A 444 23.45 -15.06 29.48
N HIS A 445 24.28 -14.10 29.88
CA HIS A 445 25.72 -14.21 29.73
C HIS A 445 26.40 -14.09 31.10
N ALA A 446 27.05 -15.19 31.47
CA ALA A 446 28.04 -15.26 32.52
C ALA A 446 29.17 -14.26 32.25
N GLY A 447 29.53 -13.49 33.27
CA GLY A 447 30.64 -12.53 33.21
C GLY A 447 30.42 -11.42 34.22
N GLU A 448 30.98 -11.59 35.42
CA GLU A 448 31.13 -10.54 36.41
C GLU A 448 31.97 -9.40 35.81
N ASP A 449 31.37 -8.24 35.55
CA ASP A 449 32.13 -6.99 35.57
C ASP A 449 31.25 -5.80 36.00
N ASN A 450 31.79 -5.04 36.94
CA ASN A 450 31.16 -3.89 37.58
C ASN A 450 31.20 -2.69 36.62
N GLY A 451 30.09 -2.42 35.91
CA GLY A 451 30.01 -1.26 35.02
C GLY A 451 28.59 -0.82 34.70
N LYS A 452 28.13 0.25 35.37
CA LYS A 452 26.99 1.13 35.04
C LYS A 452 25.83 0.50 34.25
N LYS A 453 24.79 0.04 34.97
CA LYS A 453 23.44 -0.13 34.43
C LYS A 453 22.95 1.21 33.85
N VAL A 454 22.86 1.31 32.52
CA VAL A 454 21.96 2.27 31.87
C VAL A 454 20.57 1.65 31.94
N VAL A 455 19.87 1.94 33.03
CA VAL A 455 18.43 1.70 33.13
C VAL A 455 17.79 2.74 32.21
N VAL A 456 17.11 2.31 31.14
CA VAL A 456 16.09 3.17 30.51
C VAL A 456 14.87 3.10 31.42
N ASP A 457 15.00 3.75 32.59
CA ASP A 457 13.88 4.13 33.44
C ASP A 457 13.25 5.32 32.73
N GLY A 458 12.04 5.15 32.20
CA GLY A 458 11.35 6.28 31.56
C GLY A 458 10.38 5.91 30.44
N CYS A 459 9.49 4.96 30.67
CA CYS A 459 8.18 5.02 30.03
C CYS A 459 7.15 4.37 30.98
N GLU A 460 6.89 5.03 32.11
CA GLU A 460 5.51 5.01 32.58
C GLU A 460 4.68 5.58 31.41
N ASN A 461 3.87 4.73 30.77
CA ASN A 461 2.91 5.11 29.74
C ASN A 461 1.95 6.13 30.36
N THR A 462 2.33 7.40 30.37
CA THR A 462 1.55 8.52 30.89
C THR A 462 0.62 9.09 29.82
N SER A 463 0.75 8.66 28.55
CA SER A 463 -0.19 9.03 27.49
C SER A 463 -1.38 8.07 27.44
N SER A 464 -2.60 8.64 27.38
CA SER A 464 -3.84 7.89 27.13
C SER A 464 -3.67 6.98 25.89
N PRO A 465 -4.28 5.77 25.87
CA PRO A 465 -4.32 4.92 24.67
C PRO A 465 -4.72 5.67 23.40
N PHE A 466 -5.53 6.73 23.52
CA PHE A 466 -5.92 7.61 22.41
C PHE A 466 -4.73 8.26 21.69
N PHE A 467 -3.67 8.65 22.41
CA PHE A 467 -2.47 9.29 21.84
C PHE A 467 -1.36 8.28 21.54
N SER A 468 -1.62 6.98 21.65
CA SER A 468 -0.64 5.91 21.44
C SER A 468 0.01 5.96 20.04
N GLU A 469 -0.74 6.35 19.00
CA GLU A 469 -0.23 6.53 17.62
C GLU A 469 0.54 7.85 17.43
N PHE A 470 0.28 8.87 18.26
CA PHE A 470 0.87 10.20 18.13
C PHE A 470 2.27 10.28 18.75
N ASP A 471 2.36 9.97 20.05
CA ASP A 471 3.60 10.08 20.85
C ASP A 471 3.76 8.93 21.86
N GLY A 472 2.88 7.91 21.81
CA GLY A 472 2.86 6.82 22.78
C GLY A 472 3.38 5.47 22.26
N ALA A 473 2.86 4.40 22.87
CA ALA A 473 3.37 3.04 22.66
C ALA A 473 3.29 2.56 21.20
N SER A 474 2.17 2.79 20.49
CA SER A 474 2.02 2.34 19.09
C SER A 474 3.03 3.01 18.17
N HIS A 475 3.27 4.31 18.36
CA HIS A 475 4.31 5.05 17.62
C HIS A 475 5.69 4.42 17.83
N LEU A 476 6.09 4.24 19.10
CA LEU A 476 7.38 3.66 19.46
C LEU A 476 7.56 2.24 18.93
N LEU A 477 6.54 1.38 19.08
CA LEU A 477 6.54 0.01 18.57
C LEU A 477 6.66 -0.02 17.05
N GLY A 478 5.91 0.82 16.36
CA GLY A 478 5.99 0.97 14.91
C GLY A 478 7.40 1.35 14.44
N VAL A 479 8.01 2.37 15.07
CA VAL A 479 9.38 2.80 14.79
C VAL A 479 10.39 1.69 15.04
N GLN A 480 10.29 0.99 16.18
CA GLN A 480 11.19 -0.11 16.50
C GLN A 480 11.07 -1.25 15.48
N ARG A 481 9.84 -1.59 15.08
CA ARG A 481 9.58 -2.64 14.09
C ARG A 481 10.20 -2.29 12.74
N THR A 482 9.87 -1.11 12.20
CA THR A 482 10.30 -0.71 10.86
C THR A 482 11.79 -0.46 10.75
N ALA A 483 12.44 -0.09 11.85
CA ALA A 483 13.89 0.08 11.96
C ALA A 483 14.63 -1.19 12.40
N GLY A 484 13.95 -2.33 12.59
CA GLY A 484 14.56 -3.57 13.08
C GLY A 484 15.31 -3.36 14.40
N HIS A 485 14.72 -2.63 15.35
CA HIS A 485 15.36 -2.18 16.60
C HIS A 485 16.63 -1.35 16.40
N GLY A 486 16.66 -0.53 15.35
CA GLY A 486 17.83 0.25 14.96
C GLY A 486 18.90 -0.55 14.20
N ALA A 487 18.65 -1.84 13.92
CA ALA A 487 19.53 -2.65 13.09
C ALA A 487 19.42 -2.30 11.61
N TYR A 488 18.28 -1.75 11.17
CA TYR A 488 18.10 -1.22 9.82
C TYR A 488 18.51 0.26 9.77
N PRO A 489 19.59 0.59 9.04
CA PRO A 489 20.11 1.94 9.02
C PRO A 489 19.24 2.88 8.19
N ALA A 490 19.22 4.16 8.57
CA ALA A 490 18.69 5.24 7.75
C ALA A 490 19.59 5.49 6.53
N ALA A 491 19.03 6.05 5.46
CA ALA A 491 19.83 6.57 4.36
C ALA A 491 20.60 7.80 4.82
N ALA A 492 21.87 7.90 4.43
CA ALA A 492 22.65 9.08 4.70
C ALA A 492 22.16 10.26 3.85
N MET A 493 22.11 11.46 4.44
CA MET A 493 21.65 12.69 3.77
C MET A 493 22.71 13.27 2.82
N ASP A 494 23.86 12.62 2.67
CA ASP A 494 25.00 13.01 1.83
C ASP A 494 24.95 12.44 0.40
N GLY A 495 23.87 11.72 0.07
CA GLY A 495 23.67 11.12 -1.26
C GLY A 495 24.35 9.76 -1.44
N THR A 496 25.00 9.19 -0.41
CA THR A 496 25.62 7.85 -0.49
C THR A 496 24.58 6.71 -0.46
N GLY A 497 23.33 7.02 -0.12
CA GLY A 497 22.22 6.06 -0.07
C GLY A 497 22.15 5.29 1.25
N LEU A 498 21.59 4.08 1.20
CA LEU A 498 21.50 3.20 2.37
C LEU A 498 22.82 2.44 2.57
N PRO A 499 23.39 2.43 3.78
CA PRO A 499 24.59 1.64 4.04
C PRO A 499 24.27 0.13 3.99
N PRO A 500 25.29 -0.73 3.77
CA PRO A 500 25.11 -2.17 3.71
C PRO A 500 24.47 -2.76 4.97
N LEU A 501 23.65 -3.79 4.79
CA LEU A 501 23.00 -4.48 5.90
C LEU A 501 24.05 -5.28 6.70
N LYS A 502 24.07 -5.08 8.02
CA LYS A 502 24.91 -5.87 8.94
C LYS A 502 24.46 -7.33 8.95
N LYS A 503 25.39 -8.26 9.15
CA LYS A 503 25.11 -9.70 9.12
C LYS A 503 24.04 -10.09 10.15
N GLU A 504 24.09 -9.50 11.33
CA GLU A 504 23.18 -9.75 12.45
C GLU A 504 21.74 -9.26 12.17
N ALA A 505 21.59 -8.30 11.24
CA ALA A 505 20.30 -7.72 10.88
C ALA A 505 19.57 -8.50 9.77
N ARG A 506 20.28 -9.38 9.04
CA ARG A 506 19.74 -10.13 7.88
C ARG A 506 18.55 -11.00 8.25
N ASP A 507 18.64 -11.65 9.41
CA ASP A 507 17.66 -12.67 9.83
C ASP A 507 16.46 -12.09 10.57
N LEU A 508 16.48 -10.79 10.92
CA LEU A 508 15.39 -10.15 11.67
C LEU A 508 14.05 -10.26 10.95
N GLN A 509 14.04 -10.18 9.62
CA GLN A 509 12.82 -10.24 8.80
C GLN A 509 12.06 -11.58 8.91
N PHE A 510 12.73 -12.66 9.33
CA PHE A 510 12.11 -13.99 9.43
C PHE A 510 11.57 -14.29 10.83
N ARG A 511 11.83 -13.45 11.83
CA ARG A 511 11.38 -13.70 13.21
C ARG A 511 9.87 -13.62 13.29
N GLY A 512 9.24 -14.50 14.07
CA GLY A 512 7.78 -14.59 14.15
C GLY A 512 7.10 -15.18 12.91
N LEU A 513 7.84 -15.64 11.89
CA LEU A 513 7.27 -16.45 10.80
C LEU A 513 7.21 -17.94 11.17
N PRO A 514 6.18 -18.68 10.69
CA PRO A 514 5.05 -18.21 9.89
C PRO A 514 3.99 -17.50 10.74
N SER A 515 3.45 -16.39 10.25
CA SER A 515 2.33 -15.68 10.89
C SER A 515 1.54 -14.85 9.88
N THR A 516 0.27 -14.60 10.19
CA THR A 516 -0.55 -13.62 9.46
C THR A 516 -0.20 -12.23 9.96
N GLY A 517 -0.01 -11.27 9.05
CA GLY A 517 0.40 -9.91 9.39
C GLY A 517 1.54 -9.42 8.50
N LEU A 518 2.59 -8.86 9.09
CA LEU A 518 3.69 -8.24 8.35
C LEU A 518 4.88 -9.20 8.11
N PHE A 519 5.63 -8.93 7.05
CA PHE A 519 6.96 -9.49 6.78
C PHE A 519 7.94 -8.33 6.62
N VAL A 520 8.62 -7.98 7.72
CA VAL A 520 9.37 -6.73 7.84
C VAL A 520 10.76 -6.87 7.21
N THR A 521 10.85 -6.67 5.91
CA THR A 521 12.10 -6.75 5.14
C THR A 521 12.99 -5.53 5.36
N PRO A 522 14.32 -5.61 5.20
CA PRO A 522 15.22 -4.44 5.29
C PRO A 522 14.92 -3.36 4.23
N PRO A 523 15.09 -2.05 4.52
CA PRO A 523 14.87 -0.97 3.55
C PRO A 523 15.79 -1.02 2.33
N GLN A 524 16.92 -1.72 2.42
CA GLN A 524 17.82 -1.96 1.30
C GLN A 524 17.16 -2.81 0.20
N TYR A 525 16.19 -3.66 0.57
CA TYR A 525 15.54 -4.57 -0.37
C TYR A 525 14.35 -3.95 -1.07
N SER A 526 13.59 -3.11 -0.35
CA SER A 526 12.45 -2.36 -0.84
C SER A 526 12.03 -1.29 0.17
N ASP A 527 11.42 -0.23 -0.31
CA ASP A 527 10.65 0.75 0.45
C ASP A 527 9.33 0.19 1.00
N HIS A 528 8.92 -1.00 0.54
CA HIS A 528 7.84 -1.78 1.11
C HIS A 528 8.35 -2.91 2.01
N CYS A 529 7.55 -3.27 3.01
CA CYS A 529 7.60 -4.58 3.64
C CYS A 529 6.53 -5.50 3.05
N GLY A 530 6.70 -6.82 3.24
CA GLY A 530 5.71 -7.78 2.80
C GLY A 530 4.53 -7.90 3.76
N VAL A 531 3.46 -8.54 3.28
CA VAL A 531 2.34 -9.01 4.09
C VAL A 531 2.18 -10.52 3.95
N CYS A 532 1.67 -11.15 5.00
CA CYS A 532 1.66 -12.59 5.16
C CYS A 532 0.27 -13.12 5.55
N ALA A 533 -0.03 -14.34 5.11
CA ALA A 533 -1.21 -15.07 5.53
C ALA A 533 -0.87 -16.53 5.81
N TYR A 534 -1.15 -16.98 7.04
CA TYR A 534 -0.85 -18.34 7.49
C TYR A 534 -2.14 -19.15 7.67
N PHE A 535 -2.19 -20.29 7.00
CA PHE A 535 -3.32 -21.22 7.02
C PHE A 535 -2.81 -22.59 7.46
N PRO A 536 -2.82 -22.89 8.78
CA PRO A 536 -2.30 -24.16 9.29
C PRO A 536 -3.01 -25.37 8.67
N ASP A 537 -4.33 -25.29 8.51
CA ASP A 537 -5.19 -26.40 8.08
C ASP A 537 -5.56 -26.37 6.58
N LEU A 538 -4.88 -25.55 5.78
CA LEU A 538 -5.03 -25.54 4.33
C LEU A 538 -3.85 -26.27 3.68
N LEU A 539 -4.10 -27.51 3.28
CA LEU A 539 -3.17 -28.36 2.54
C LEU A 539 -3.33 -28.13 1.03
N LEU A 540 -2.21 -28.01 0.32
CA LEU A 540 -2.18 -27.87 -1.13
C LEU A 540 -1.78 -29.21 -1.77
N GLU A 541 -2.72 -29.83 -2.48
CA GLU A 541 -2.44 -31.06 -3.24
C GLU A 541 -1.48 -30.83 -4.41
N PRO A 542 -0.54 -31.77 -4.67
CA PRO A 542 0.32 -31.73 -5.84
C PRO A 542 -0.50 -31.70 -7.14
N ARG A 543 0.00 -30.95 -8.13
CA ARG A 543 -0.55 -30.89 -9.48
C ARG A 543 -0.56 -32.29 -10.13
N PRO A 544 -1.70 -32.76 -10.68
CA PRO A 544 -1.80 -34.11 -11.24
C PRO A 544 -1.12 -34.29 -12.61
N ALA A 545 -0.79 -33.21 -13.32
CA ALA A 545 -0.21 -33.24 -14.67
C ALA A 545 0.87 -32.15 -14.85
N LYS A 546 1.24 -31.82 -16.09
CA LYS A 546 2.03 -30.61 -16.37
C LYS A 546 1.19 -29.37 -16.11
N VAL A 547 1.82 -28.24 -15.75
CA VAL A 547 1.09 -26.98 -15.56
C VAL A 547 0.36 -26.60 -16.85
N LYS A 548 -0.92 -26.25 -16.74
CA LYS A 548 -1.69 -25.70 -17.85
C LYS A 548 -1.47 -24.19 -17.91
N GLU A 549 -0.84 -23.69 -18.96
CA GLU A 549 -0.71 -22.26 -19.21
C GLU A 549 -1.84 -21.81 -20.14
N ILE A 550 -2.75 -20.96 -19.65
CA ILE A 550 -3.75 -20.32 -20.52
C ILE A 550 -3.04 -19.34 -21.44
N HIS A 551 -2.18 -18.50 -20.85
CA HIS A 551 -1.16 -17.72 -21.54
C HIS A 551 0.21 -18.05 -20.94
N PRO A 552 1.31 -18.00 -21.72
CA PRO A 552 2.65 -18.30 -21.20
C PRO A 552 3.02 -17.39 -20.01
N CYS A 553 3.35 -18.02 -18.88
CA CYS A 553 3.80 -17.35 -17.65
C CYS A 553 4.91 -18.12 -16.94
N LEU A 554 5.00 -19.44 -17.10
CA LEU A 554 5.99 -20.26 -16.41
C LEU A 554 7.39 -20.02 -17.00
N TYR A 555 8.33 -19.61 -16.16
CA TYR A 555 9.74 -19.65 -16.52
C TYR A 555 10.22 -21.11 -16.66
N ARG A 556 10.77 -21.42 -17.84
CA ARG A 556 11.43 -22.70 -18.11
C ARG A 556 12.88 -22.45 -18.44
N LEU A 557 13.74 -23.37 -18.01
CA LEU A 557 15.13 -23.38 -18.44
C LEU A 557 15.18 -23.45 -19.97
N PRO A 558 16.06 -22.67 -20.63
CA PRO A 558 16.37 -22.90 -22.03
C PRO A 558 16.77 -24.37 -22.20
N ALA A 559 16.16 -25.06 -23.15
CA ALA A 559 16.55 -26.42 -23.50
C ALA A 559 18.07 -26.41 -23.79
N SER A 560 18.85 -27.22 -23.08
CA SER A 560 20.27 -27.36 -23.41
C SER A 560 20.40 -27.86 -24.85
N LEU A 561 21.46 -27.48 -25.56
CA LEU A 561 21.76 -28.03 -26.88
C LEU A 561 21.70 -29.56 -26.85
N GLU A 562 22.21 -30.18 -25.78
CA GLU A 562 22.13 -31.62 -25.54
C GLU A 562 20.69 -32.15 -25.51
N SER A 563 19.76 -31.48 -24.84
CA SER A 563 18.34 -31.88 -24.82
C SER A 563 17.65 -31.68 -26.19
N PHE A 564 18.15 -30.75 -27.00
CA PHE A 564 17.68 -30.54 -28.37
C PHE A 564 18.13 -31.67 -29.30
N PHE A 565 19.39 -32.14 -29.17
CA PHE A 565 19.94 -33.25 -29.95
C PHE A 565 19.52 -34.65 -29.46
N GLN A 566 19.03 -34.79 -28.21
CA GLN A 566 18.51 -36.05 -27.69
C GLN A 566 17.07 -36.39 -28.11
N LYS A 567 16.37 -35.51 -28.82
CA LYS A 567 15.11 -35.88 -29.49
C LYS A 567 15.43 -36.89 -30.60
N ARG A 568 15.28 -38.17 -30.27
CA ARG A 568 15.52 -39.36 -31.09
C ARG A 568 15.02 -39.21 -32.54
N PRO A 569 15.70 -39.83 -33.52
CA PRO A 569 15.20 -39.88 -34.90
C PRO A 569 13.79 -40.47 -34.90
N ARG A 570 12.92 -39.93 -35.76
CA ARG A 570 11.60 -40.51 -36.03
C ARG A 570 11.81 -42.00 -36.30
N SER A 571 11.15 -42.86 -35.52
CA SER A 571 10.93 -44.24 -35.95
C SER A 571 10.15 -44.17 -37.26
N GLU A 572 10.77 -44.68 -38.33
CA GLU A 572 10.07 -45.07 -39.56
C GLU A 572 9.00 -46.13 -39.28
#